data_AF-A0A2E9Q5S2-F1
#
_entry.id   AF-A0A2E9Q5S2-F1
#
_cell.length_a   1.000
_cell.length_b   1.000
_cell.length_c   1.000
_cell.angle_alpha   90.00
_cell.angle_beta   90.00
_cell.angle_gamma   90.00
#
_symmetry.space_group_name_H-M   'P 1'
#
loop_
_entity.id
_entity.type
_entity.pdbx_description
1 polymer ?
#
loop_
_entity_poly.entity_id
_entity_poly.type
_entity_poly.pdbx_seq_one_letter_code
_entity_poly.pdbx_strand_id
1 'polypeptide(L)' 'MDEQIQAMNQITAMIDEKAALYKEESPDMPAARAAAEKKLLLDLIQDGIDLAQKIQPVPTGLLHDFQRLQKQIQDSP' A
#
# COMPACT_ATOMS: atom_id res chain seq x y z
N MET A 1 4.20 -5.08 -23.52
CA MET A 1 3.14 -5.22 -22.50
C MET A 1 3.69 -6.09 -21.40
N ASP A 2 4.07 -5.62 -20.23
CA ASP A 2 4.27 -4.28 -19.68
C ASP A 2 4.94 -4.56 -18.32
N GLU A 3 6.27 -4.64 -18.25
CA GLU A 3 6.98 -4.96 -16.99
C GLU A 3 6.55 -4.01 -15.87
N GLN A 4 6.20 -2.76 -16.22
CA GLN A 4 5.66 -1.77 -15.31
C GLN A 4 4.26 -2.14 -14.79
N ILE A 5 3.36 -2.64 -15.64
CA ILE A 5 2.02 -3.10 -15.22
C ILE A 5 2.14 -4.38 -14.39
N GLN A 6 3.06 -5.28 -14.74
CA GLN A 6 3.29 -6.50 -13.97
C GLN A 6 3.88 -6.19 -12.58
N ALA A 7 4.88 -5.31 -12.51
CA ALA A 7 5.42 -4.82 -11.24
C ALA A 7 4.35 -4.10 -10.41
N MET A 8 3.51 -3.30 -11.05
CA MET A 8 2.40 -2.61 -10.40
C MET A 8 1.38 -3.60 -9.81
N ASN A 9 0.98 -4.63 -10.55
CA ASN A 9 0.09 -5.67 -10.04
C ASN A 9 0.69 -6.43 -8.86
N GLN A 10 2.01 -6.69 -8.89
CA GLN A 10 2.71 -7.33 -7.78
C GLN A 10 2.75 -6.45 -6.53
N ILE A 11 3.02 -5.15 -6.69
CA ILE A 11 3.01 -4.18 -5.59
C ILE A 11 1.61 -4.06 -5.00
N THR A 12 0.57 -3.96 -5.84
CA THR A 12 -0.82 -3.92 -5.36
C THR A 12 -1.17 -5.16 -4.55
N ALA A 13 -0.86 -6.35 -5.05
CA ALA A 13 -1.14 -7.59 -4.33
C ALA A 13 -0.40 -7.67 -2.97
N MET A 14 0.86 -7.23 -2.94
CA MET A 14 1.66 -7.21 -1.72
C MET A 14 1.13 -6.19 -0.69
N ILE A 15 0.65 -5.03 -1.17
CA ILE A 15 0.01 -4.02 -0.32
C ILE A 15 -1.30 -4.58 0.27
N ASP A 16 -2.14 -5.21 -0.55
CA ASP A 16 -3.42 -5.78 -0.09
C ASP A 16 -3.20 -6.87 0.97
N GLU A 17 -2.26 -7.77 0.75
CA GLU A 17 -1.91 -8.83 1.71
C GLU A 17 -1.41 -8.24 3.03
N LYS A 18 -0.46 -7.30 2.97
CA LYS A 18 0.08 -6.67 4.18
C LYS A 18 -0.96 -5.80 4.91
N ALA A 19 -1.85 -5.13 4.19
CA ALA A 19 -2.92 -4.35 4.79
C ALA A 19 -3.94 -5.25 5.52
N ALA A 20 -4.27 -6.41 4.94
CA ALA A 20 -5.12 -7.41 5.58
C ALA A 20 -4.48 -7.94 6.86
N LEU A 21 -3.21 -8.36 6.78
CA LEU A 21 -2.44 -8.85 7.93
C LEU A 21 -2.32 -7.79 9.03
N TYR A 22 -2.00 -6.54 8.66
CA TYR A 22 -1.93 -5.44 9.62
C TYR A 22 -3.26 -5.26 10.34
N LYS A 23 -4.38 -5.29 9.63
CA LYS A 23 -5.71 -5.11 10.24
C LYS A 23 -6.09 -6.27 11.17
N GLU A 24 -5.67 -7.48 10.85
CA GLU A 24 -5.94 -8.67 11.65
C GLU A 24 -5.04 -8.77 12.88
N GLU A 25 -3.73 -8.56 12.71
CA GLU A 25 -2.73 -8.81 13.76
C GLU A 25 -2.42 -7.57 14.61
N SER A 26 -2.58 -6.34 14.09
CA SER A 26 -2.23 -5.11 14.83
C SER A 26 -2.87 -4.99 16.22
N PRO A 27 -4.11 -5.45 16.50
CA PRO A 27 -4.69 -5.38 17.85
C PRO A 27 -3.92 -6.22 18.88
N ASP A 28 -3.30 -7.32 18.43
CA ASP A 28 -2.57 -8.26 19.27
C ASP A 28 -1.05 -8.03 19.25
N MET A 29 -0.55 -7.13 18.37
CA MET A 29 0.86 -6.78 18.29
C MET A 29 1.29 -5.83 19.41
N PRO A 30 2.54 -5.96 19.92
CA PRO A 30 3.15 -4.91 20.73
C PRO A 30 3.16 -3.58 19.99
N ALA A 31 2.82 -2.47 20.66
CA ALA A 31 2.66 -1.15 20.04
C ALA A 31 3.85 -0.70 19.18
N ALA A 32 5.08 -1.01 19.61
CA ALA A 32 6.28 -0.71 18.82
C ALA A 32 6.34 -1.48 17.49
N ARG A 33 5.87 -2.74 17.49
CA ARG A 33 5.79 -3.58 16.29
C ARG A 33 4.67 -3.10 15.37
N ALA A 34 3.49 -2.80 15.93
CA ALA A 34 2.38 -2.25 15.17
C ALA A 34 2.76 -0.93 14.48
N ALA A 35 3.43 -0.01 15.19
CA ALA A 35 3.89 1.25 14.61
C ALA A 35 4.92 1.06 13.48
N ALA A 36 5.83 0.09 13.62
CA ALA A 36 6.80 -0.24 12.58
C ALA A 36 6.12 -0.84 11.34
N GLU A 37 5.17 -1.77 11.52
CA GLU A 37 4.45 -2.40 10.42
C GLU A 37 3.54 -1.39 9.69
N LYS A 38 2.88 -0.50 10.45
CA LYS A 38 2.11 0.61 9.90
C LYS A 38 2.97 1.50 9.01
N LYS A 39 4.17 1.86 9.47
CA LYS A 39 5.10 2.66 8.69
C LYS A 39 5.53 1.94 7.41
N LEU A 40 5.89 0.66 7.52
CA LEU A 40 6.30 -0.13 6.35
C LEU A 40 5.18 -0.25 5.31
N LEU A 41 3.93 -0.41 5.76
CA LEU A 41 2.77 -0.42 4.87
C LEU A 41 2.57 0.93 4.16
N LEU A 42 2.74 2.05 4.87
CA LEU A 42 2.64 3.38 4.29
C LEU A 42 3.74 3.67 3.26
N ASP A 43 4.98 3.23 3.55
CA ASP A 43 6.10 3.36 2.64
C ASP A 43 5.85 2.55 1.34
N LEU A 44 5.33 1.33 1.45
CA LEU A 44 4.95 0.50 0.30
C LEU A 44 3.84 1.13 -0.55
N ILE A 45 2.82 1.71 0.09
CA ILE A 45 1.76 2.41 -0.63
C ILE A 45 2.32 3.62 -1.39
N GLN A 46 3.26 4.35 -0.78
CA GLN A 46 3.91 5.49 -1.43
C GLN A 46 4.72 5.04 -2.66
N ASP A 47 5.46 3.94 -2.56
CA ASP A 47 6.18 3.36 -3.71
C ASP A 47 5.22 2.97 -4.85
N GLY A 48 4.06 2.43 -4.50
CA GLY A 48 2.99 2.11 -5.47
C GLY A 48 2.43 3.35 -6.17
N ILE A 49 2.23 4.45 -5.44
CA ILE A 49 1.82 5.76 -6.00
C ILE A 49 2.89 6.29 -6.96
N ASP A 50 4.15 6.27 -6.54
CA ASP A 50 5.27 6.78 -7.34
C ASP A 50 5.47 5.95 -8.61
N LEU A 51 5.23 4.64 -8.56
CA LEU A 51 5.25 3.78 -9.74
C LEU A 51 4.06 4.09 -10.67
N ALA A 52 2.85 4.22 -10.12
CA ALA A 52 1.65 4.53 -10.90
C ALA A 52 1.79 5.86 -11.66
N GLN A 53 2.42 6.87 -11.06
CA GLN A 53 2.67 8.16 -11.73
C GLN A 53 3.63 8.05 -12.93
N LYS A 54 4.52 7.05 -12.94
CA LYS A 54 5.50 6.84 -14.01
C LYS A 54 4.91 6.07 -15.21
N ILE A 55 3.80 5.37 -15.02
CA ILE A 55 3.13 4.61 -16.08
C ILE A 55 2.31 5.56 -16.97
N GLN A 56 2.37 5.38 -18.29
CA GLN A 56 1.64 6.17 -19.27
C GLN A 56 0.72 5.27 -20.13
N PRO A 57 -0.58 5.59 -20.23
CA PRO A 57 -1.27 6.68 -19.52
C PRO A 57 -1.34 6.41 -18.02
N VAL A 58 -1.40 7.48 -17.22
CA VAL A 58 -1.47 7.37 -15.75
C VAL A 58 -2.72 6.57 -15.36
N PRO A 59 -2.59 5.49 -14.57
CA PRO A 59 -3.71 4.68 -14.10
C PRO A 59 -4.41 5.40 -12.93
N THR A 60 -5.20 6.43 -13.25
CA THR A 60 -5.84 7.32 -12.26
C THR A 60 -6.72 6.58 -11.26
N GLY A 61 -7.40 5.50 -11.67
CA GLY A 61 -8.19 4.65 -10.78
C GLY A 61 -7.33 4.03 -9.67
N LEU A 62 -6.24 3.37 -10.05
CA LEU A 62 -5.32 2.75 -9.09
C LEU A 62 -4.64 3.79 -8.20
N LEU A 63 -4.24 4.93 -8.77
CA LEU A 63 -3.63 6.02 -8.01
C LEU A 63 -4.59 6.54 -6.92
N HIS A 64 -5.87 6.68 -7.25
CA HIS A 64 -6.89 7.06 -6.27
C HIS A 64 -7.12 5.98 -5.21
N ASP A 65 -7.08 4.70 -5.59
CA ASP A 65 -7.20 3.58 -4.64
C ASP A 65 -6.02 3.55 -3.65
N PHE A 66 -4.79 3.75 -4.12
CA PHE A 66 -3.61 3.85 -3.24
C PHE A 66 -3.69 5.06 -2.30
N GLN A 67 -4.10 6.24 -2.79
CA GLN A 67 -4.29 7.41 -1.93
C GLN A 67 -5.36 7.19 -0.87
N ARG A 68 -6.47 6.51 -1.23
CA ARG A 68 -7.53 6.16 -0.30
C ARG A 68 -7.03 5.18 0.76
N LEU A 69 -6.27 4.16 0.36
CA LEU A 69 -5.70 3.17 1.27
C LEU A 69 -4.69 3.82 2.23
N GLN A 70 -3.79 4.67 1.73
CA GLN A 70 -2.83 5.42 2.54
C GLN A 70 -3.55 6.17 3.66
N LYS A 71 -4.63 6.87 3.33
CA LYS A 71 -5.43 7.62 4.31
C LYS A 71 -6.09 6.70 5.34
N GLN A 72 -6.68 5.58 4.91
CA GLN A 72 -7.28 4.61 5.83
C GLN A 72 -6.28 4.05 6.84
N ILE A 73 -5.07 3.75 6.40
CA ILE A 73 -4.00 3.27 7.28
C ILE A 73 -3.51 4.37 8.21
N GLN A 74 -3.33 5.61 7.72
CA GLN A 74 -2.95 6.75 8.56
C GLN A 74 -3.96 6.99 9.69
N ASP A 75 -5.25 6.95 9.37
CA ASP A 75 -6.37 7.15 10.30
C ASP A 75 -6.64 5.91 11.19
N SER A 76 -6.00 4.77 10.91
CA SER A 76 -6.12 3.55 11.72
C SER A 76 -5.40 3.73 13.07
N PRO A 77 -6.04 3.36 14.21
CA PRO A 77 -5.51 3.57 15.55
C PRO A 77 -4.21 2.81 15.83
#